data_AF-A0A7S3KU43-F1
#
_entry.id   AF-A0A7S3KU43-F1
#
_cell.length_a   1.000
_cell.length_b   1.000
_cell.length_c   1.000
_cell.angle_alpha   90.00
_cell.angle_beta   90.00
_cell.angle_gamma   90.00
#
_symmetry.space_group_name_H-M   'P 1'
#
loop_
_entity.id
_entity.type
_entity.pdbx_description
1 polymer ?
#
loop_
_entity_poly.entity_id
_entity_poly.type
_entity_poly.pdbx_seq_one_letter_code
_entity_poly.pdbx_strand_id
1 'polypeptide(L)'
;MEVYFGHFNRAMRDMVENWKKNSGSKRNIQKDILDMAYDSAVYSLIGSKLDVNVPYHGMDGVETIHIKDCNARTMLDFSKHSATDEFSHDRNFRNNSKDKHCENLCKNMETLQEALTGLVEARVAEISNGAEKRKTIVDAAIGLVLQGVLEDVNEGVQNGWAILNGAHLSCGNALTAALYYLLRNPKSLEKLHEEIKDELFEGKDISLDEIEAIATHEKLHDLDYMSYVIKETLRLSSPLYGKAMKVKEDLKLKSGFSVRKGTIIYPNNC
;
A
#
# COMPACT_ATOMS: atom_id res chain seq x y z
N MET A 1 -13.90 -9.91 5.47
CA MET A 1 -13.23 -8.86 6.26
C MET A 1 -12.26 -9.49 7.25
N GLU A 2 -12.72 -10.34 8.18
CA GLU A 2 -11.86 -10.99 9.20
C GLU A 2 -10.57 -11.64 8.69
N VAL A 3 -10.61 -12.36 7.55
CA VAL A 3 -9.39 -12.98 6.98
C VAL A 3 -8.32 -11.95 6.59
N TYR A 4 -8.74 -10.83 6.00
CA TYR A 4 -7.83 -9.74 5.64
C TYR A 4 -7.28 -9.03 6.88
N PHE A 5 -8.08 -8.96 7.94
CA PHE A 5 -7.62 -8.44 9.22
C PHE A 5 -6.53 -9.33 9.84
N GLY A 6 -6.68 -10.66 9.75
CA GLY A 6 -5.63 -11.61 10.12
C GLY A 6 -4.33 -11.45 9.32
N HIS A 7 -4.42 -11.15 8.02
CA HIS A 7 -3.25 -10.86 7.17
C HIS A 7 -2.49 -9.61 7.64
N PHE A 8 -3.21 -8.53 7.97
CA PHE A 8 -2.63 -7.33 8.54
C PHE A 8 -1.98 -7.60 9.90
N ASN A 9 -2.69 -8.27 10.80
CA ASN A 9 -2.19 -8.61 12.14
C ASN A 9 -0.91 -9.45 12.08
N ARG A 10 -0.82 -10.41 11.15
CA ARG A 10 0.39 -11.21 10.95
C ARG A 10 1.59 -10.33 10.55
N ALA A 11 1.42 -9.44 9.57
CA ALA A 11 2.50 -8.54 9.15
C ALA A 11 2.93 -7.59 10.29
N MET A 12 1.95 -7.05 11.03
CA MET A 12 2.20 -6.20 12.20
C MET A 12 2.97 -6.94 13.30
N ARG A 13 2.58 -8.18 13.60
CA ARG A 13 3.25 -9.03 14.59
C ARG A 13 4.72 -9.24 14.24
N ASP A 14 5.01 -9.62 12.99
CA ASP A 14 6.38 -9.85 12.53
C ASP A 14 7.25 -8.60 12.73
N MET A 15 6.70 -7.42 12.42
CA MET A 15 7.37 -6.13 12.63
C MET A 15 7.63 -5.86 14.13
N VAL A 16 6.61 -6.02 14.99
CA VAL A 16 6.74 -5.76 16.43
C VAL A 16 7.69 -6.75 17.11
N GLU A 17 7.66 -8.02 16.72
CA GLU A 17 8.62 -9.01 17.22
C GLU A 17 10.06 -8.68 16.81
N ASN A 18 10.26 -8.21 15.57
CA ASN A 18 11.56 -7.73 15.13
C ASN A 18 12.02 -6.51 15.96
N TRP A 19 11.11 -5.59 16.29
CA TRP A 19 11.40 -4.46 17.18
C TRP A 19 11.79 -4.91 18.58
N LYS A 20 11.04 -5.86 19.17
CA LYS A 20 11.35 -6.43 20.49
C LYS A 20 12.72 -7.11 20.53
N LYS A 21 13.03 -7.94 19.53
CA LYS A 21 14.31 -8.67 19.42
C LYS A 21 15.52 -7.74 19.32
N ASN A 22 15.32 -6.53 18.79
CA ASN A 22 16.37 -5.55 18.56
C ASN A 22 16.14 -4.26 19.36
N SER A 23 15.54 -4.38 20.55
CA SER A 23 15.32 -3.24 21.44
C SER A 23 16.63 -2.53 21.76
N GLY A 24 16.60 -1.19 21.83
CA GLY A 24 17.78 -0.35 22.07
C GLY A 24 18.62 -0.02 20.83
N SER A 25 18.32 -0.59 19.67
CA SER A 25 18.97 -0.22 18.40
C SER A 25 18.30 1.00 17.74
N LYS A 26 19.08 1.82 17.01
CA LYS A 26 18.53 2.84 16.12
C LYS A 26 17.92 2.16 14.90
N ARG A 27 16.71 2.57 14.51
CA ARG A 27 15.93 1.95 13.43
C ARG A 27 15.34 2.99 12.49
N ASN A 28 15.15 2.58 11.24
CA ASN A 28 14.34 3.33 10.28
C ASN A 28 12.89 2.88 10.39
N ILE A 29 12.13 3.54 11.27
CA ILE A 29 10.73 3.21 11.56
C ILE A 29 9.85 3.32 10.31
N GLN A 30 10.12 4.29 9.43
CA GLN A 30 9.39 4.42 8.18
C GLN A 30 9.58 3.18 7.31
N LYS A 31 10.83 2.71 7.13
CA LYS A 31 11.09 1.48 6.37
C LYS A 31 10.39 0.28 6.98
N ASP A 32 10.47 0.11 8.31
CA ASP A 32 9.82 -1.03 8.99
C ASP A 32 8.29 -1.04 8.76
N ILE A 33 7.65 0.13 8.83
CA ILE A 33 6.19 0.28 8.59
C ILE A 33 5.85 0.06 7.11
N LEU A 34 6.65 0.57 6.18
CA LEU A 34 6.46 0.34 4.74
C LEU A 34 6.58 -1.15 4.41
N ASP A 35 7.60 -1.83 4.92
CA ASP A 35 7.79 -3.27 4.71
C ASP A 35 6.63 -4.09 5.30
N MET A 36 6.09 -3.68 6.46
CA MET A 36 4.89 -4.28 7.06
C MET A 36 3.64 -4.07 6.20
N ALA A 37 3.42 -2.85 5.70
CA ALA A 37 2.28 -2.53 4.83
C ALA A 37 2.35 -3.31 3.51
N TYR A 38 3.55 -3.47 2.95
CA TYR A 38 3.80 -4.31 1.79
C TYR A 38 3.43 -5.77 2.07
N ASP A 39 3.93 -6.36 3.17
CA ASP A 39 3.64 -7.75 3.54
C ASP A 39 2.14 -7.97 3.76
N SER A 40 1.46 -7.07 4.45
CA SER A 40 0.02 -7.14 4.66
C SER A 40 -0.76 -7.18 3.34
N ALA A 41 -0.32 -6.39 2.35
CA ALA A 41 -0.95 -6.37 1.04
C ALA A 41 -0.69 -7.65 0.26
N VAL A 42 0.55 -8.16 0.25
CA VAL A 42 0.88 -9.43 -0.40
C VAL A 42 0.09 -10.58 0.25
N TYR A 43 0.01 -10.64 1.57
CA TYR A 43 -0.81 -11.63 2.25
C TYR A 43 -2.28 -11.55 1.84
N SER A 44 -2.84 -10.34 1.71
CA SER A 44 -4.21 -10.16 1.24
C SER A 44 -4.42 -10.60 -0.21
N LEU A 45 -3.38 -10.45 -1.05
CA LEU A 45 -3.42 -10.83 -2.46
C LEU A 45 -3.36 -12.34 -2.67
N ILE A 46 -2.42 -13.03 -2.01
CA ILE A 46 -2.08 -14.43 -2.32
C ILE A 46 -1.99 -15.36 -1.09
N GLY A 47 -2.09 -14.80 0.12
CA GLY A 47 -2.07 -15.58 1.36
C GLY A 47 -0.69 -16.06 1.79
N SER A 48 0.38 -15.61 1.14
CA SER A 48 1.78 -15.96 1.42
C SER A 48 2.68 -14.71 1.39
N LYS A 49 3.92 -14.82 1.88
CA LYS A 49 4.93 -13.76 1.72
C LYS A 49 5.49 -13.76 0.29
N LEU A 50 5.96 -12.60 -0.13
CA LEU A 50 6.82 -12.43 -1.29
C LEU A 50 8.20 -12.04 -0.78
N ASP A 51 9.02 -13.05 -0.50
CA ASP A 51 10.33 -12.94 0.12
C ASP A 51 11.39 -13.47 -0.85
N VAL A 52 11.72 -12.65 -1.83
CA VAL A 52 12.64 -12.99 -2.92
C VAL A 52 13.56 -11.82 -3.20
N ASN A 53 14.79 -12.14 -3.61
CA ASN A 53 15.70 -11.15 -4.17
C ASN A 53 15.53 -11.11 -5.69
N VAL A 54 15.51 -9.90 -6.23
CA VAL A 54 15.31 -9.62 -7.66
C VAL A 54 16.37 -8.65 -8.16
N PRO A 55 16.65 -8.63 -9.48
CA PRO A 55 17.48 -7.58 -10.05
C PRO A 55 16.80 -6.21 -9.90
N TYR A 56 17.60 -5.20 -9.59
CA TYR A 56 17.24 -3.79 -9.67
C TYR A 56 18.25 -3.08 -10.57
N HIS A 57 17.73 -2.41 -11.58
CA HIS A 57 18.48 -1.68 -12.58
C HIS A 57 18.62 -0.22 -12.15
N GLY A 58 19.74 0.10 -11.51
CA GLY A 58 20.13 1.46 -11.15
C GLY A 58 20.94 2.17 -12.24
N MET A 59 21.27 3.45 -12.01
CA MET A 59 22.11 4.22 -12.94
C MET A 59 23.54 3.68 -13.05
N ASP A 60 24.07 3.20 -11.92
CA ASP A 60 25.44 2.72 -11.77
C ASP A 60 25.61 1.22 -12.10
N GLY A 61 24.53 0.49 -12.32
CA GLY A 61 24.58 -0.94 -12.63
C GLY A 61 23.33 -1.68 -12.17
N VAL A 62 23.42 -3.02 -12.20
CA VAL A 62 22.36 -3.93 -11.72
C VAL A 62 22.80 -4.50 -10.37
N GLU A 63 21.93 -4.40 -9.38
CA GLU A 63 22.11 -4.97 -8.04
C GLU A 63 21.03 -6.02 -7.77
N THR A 64 21.34 -7.03 -6.96
CA THR A 64 20.34 -7.99 -6.48
C THR A 64 19.88 -7.55 -5.09
N ILE A 65 18.62 -7.14 -4.98
CA ILE A 65 18.03 -6.63 -3.73
C ILE A 65 16.71 -7.30 -3.44
N HIS A 66 16.24 -7.17 -2.20
CA HIS A 66 14.93 -7.71 -1.82
C HIS A 66 13.81 -7.03 -2.60
N ILE A 67 12.79 -7.78 -3.01
CA ILE A 67 11.63 -7.31 -3.80
C ILE A 67 10.95 -6.06 -3.22
N LYS A 68 10.86 -5.94 -1.89
CA LYS A 68 10.34 -4.75 -1.21
C LYS A 68 11.17 -3.51 -1.50
N ASP A 69 12.49 -3.65 -1.45
CA ASP A 69 13.42 -2.55 -1.73
C ASP A 69 13.41 -2.20 -3.22
N CYS A 70 13.31 -3.22 -4.11
CA CYS A 70 13.09 -3.01 -5.53
C CYS A 70 11.80 -2.21 -5.77
N ASN A 71 10.68 -2.59 -5.14
CA ASN A 71 9.42 -1.87 -5.26
C ASN A 71 9.52 -0.42 -4.76
N ALA A 72 10.08 -0.22 -3.57
CA ALA A 72 10.24 1.12 -2.98
C ALA A 72 11.08 2.05 -3.86
N ARG A 73 12.23 1.58 -4.35
CA ARG A 73 13.13 2.37 -5.20
C ARG A 73 12.52 2.65 -6.57
N THR A 74 11.89 1.64 -7.18
CA THR A 74 11.20 1.77 -8.47
C THR A 74 10.08 2.80 -8.41
N MET A 75 9.26 2.78 -7.37
CA MET A 75 8.18 3.76 -7.21
C MET A 75 8.69 5.17 -6.93
N LEU A 76 9.81 5.30 -6.20
CA LEU A 76 10.46 6.60 -5.99
C LEU A 76 11.02 7.15 -7.31
N ASP A 77 11.66 6.32 -8.12
CA ASP A 77 12.18 6.71 -9.42
C ASP A 77 11.06 7.05 -10.41
N PHE A 78 9.96 6.30 -10.39
CA PHE A 78 8.75 6.64 -11.13
C PHE A 78 8.20 8.01 -10.70
N SER A 79 8.11 8.27 -9.40
CA SER A 79 7.64 9.56 -8.88
C SER A 79 8.50 10.71 -9.41
N LYS A 80 9.82 10.60 -9.32
CA LYS A 80 10.76 11.61 -9.87
C LYS A 80 10.59 11.78 -11.37
N HIS A 81 10.49 10.68 -12.12
CA HIS A 81 10.29 10.72 -13.57
C HIS A 81 8.97 11.43 -13.94
N SER A 82 7.89 11.11 -13.23
CA SER A 82 6.56 11.70 -13.46
C SER A 82 6.45 13.17 -13.09
N ALA A 83 7.37 13.68 -12.26
CA ALA A 83 7.43 15.07 -11.84
C ALA A 83 8.19 15.99 -12.81
N THR A 84 8.72 15.46 -13.92
CA THR A 84 9.45 16.25 -14.93
C THR A 84 8.51 17.04 -15.84
N ASP A 85 8.99 18.17 -16.37
CA ASP A 85 8.24 19.00 -17.32
C ASP A 85 8.00 18.24 -18.63
N GLU A 86 8.99 17.46 -19.07
CA GLU A 86 8.92 16.62 -20.26
C GLU A 86 7.83 15.56 -20.11
N PHE A 87 7.71 14.91 -18.95
CA PHE A 87 6.64 13.96 -18.69
C PHE A 87 5.26 14.62 -18.86
N SER A 88 5.10 15.87 -18.42
CA SER A 88 3.81 16.56 -18.50
C SER A 88 3.41 16.93 -19.94
N HIS A 89 4.38 17.21 -20.82
CA HIS A 89 4.11 17.80 -22.14
C HIS A 89 4.39 16.86 -23.31
N ASP A 90 5.29 15.91 -23.17
CA ASP A 90 5.71 15.00 -24.24
C ASP A 90 5.16 13.59 -24.01
N ARG A 91 4.24 13.18 -24.89
CA ARG A 91 3.68 11.83 -24.88
C ARG A 91 4.71 10.76 -25.29
N ASN A 92 5.64 11.10 -26.17
CA ASN A 92 6.71 10.18 -26.57
C ASN A 92 7.73 10.02 -25.44
N PHE A 93 8.07 11.10 -24.72
CA PHE A 93 8.91 10.97 -23.52
C PHE A 93 8.27 10.05 -22.47
N ARG A 94 6.96 10.19 -22.22
CA ARG A 94 6.23 9.32 -21.29
C ARG A 94 6.21 7.85 -21.68
N ASN A 95 5.99 7.56 -22.96
CA ASN A 95 5.62 6.21 -23.40
C ASN A 95 6.72 5.49 -24.19
N ASN A 96 7.66 6.23 -24.79
CA ASN A 96 8.60 5.74 -25.78
C ASN A 96 10.04 6.27 -25.55
N SER A 97 10.33 6.89 -24.41
CA SER A 97 11.68 7.38 -24.11
C SER A 97 12.65 6.20 -24.03
N LYS A 98 13.76 6.32 -24.74
CA LYS A 98 14.91 5.41 -24.66
C LYS A 98 16.02 5.97 -23.79
N ASP A 99 15.70 6.94 -22.93
CA ASP A 99 16.65 7.39 -21.94
C ASP A 99 16.97 6.23 -20.99
N LYS A 100 18.25 6.10 -20.60
CA LYS A 100 18.73 5.01 -19.75
C LYS A 100 17.93 4.89 -18.45
N HIS A 101 17.51 6.03 -17.87
CA HIS A 101 16.69 6.03 -16.66
C HIS A 101 15.31 5.42 -16.93
N CYS A 102 14.66 5.81 -18.03
CA CYS A 102 13.36 5.26 -18.42
C CYS A 102 13.45 3.77 -18.74
N GLU A 103 14.48 3.33 -19.47
CA GLU A 103 14.71 1.91 -19.76
C GLU A 103 14.91 1.09 -18.48
N ASN A 104 15.70 1.59 -17.54
CA ASN A 104 15.90 0.97 -16.24
C ASN A 104 14.59 0.90 -15.43
N LEU A 105 13.81 1.99 -15.42
CA LEU A 105 12.52 2.03 -14.75
C LEU A 105 11.54 1.00 -15.33
N CYS A 106 11.47 0.86 -16.66
CA CYS A 106 10.67 -0.17 -17.32
C CYS A 106 11.10 -1.59 -16.90
N LYS A 107 12.41 -1.89 -16.94
CA LYS A 107 12.93 -3.20 -16.50
C LYS A 107 12.60 -3.52 -15.05
N ASN A 108 12.66 -2.52 -14.18
CA ASN A 108 12.31 -2.71 -12.77
C ASN A 108 10.80 -2.96 -12.60
N MET A 109 9.94 -2.24 -13.32
CA MET A 109 8.49 -2.50 -13.33
C MET A 109 8.16 -3.89 -13.86
N GLU A 110 8.84 -4.34 -14.93
CA GLU A 110 8.71 -5.70 -15.48
C GLU A 110 9.13 -6.76 -14.45
N THR A 111 10.28 -6.57 -13.79
CA THR A 111 10.77 -7.48 -12.74
C THR A 111 9.75 -7.64 -11.61
N LEU A 112 9.15 -6.52 -11.18
CA LEU A 112 8.13 -6.53 -10.14
C LEU A 112 6.84 -7.22 -10.59
N GLN A 113 6.41 -6.97 -11.84
CA GLN A 113 5.25 -7.60 -12.44
C GLN A 113 5.45 -9.12 -12.55
N GLU A 114 6.60 -9.57 -13.04
CA GLU A 114 6.94 -11.00 -13.16
C GLU A 114 6.90 -11.72 -11.81
N ALA A 115 7.46 -11.10 -10.76
CA ALA A 115 7.45 -11.67 -9.42
C ALA A 115 6.02 -11.87 -8.88
N LEU A 116 5.13 -10.88 -9.09
CA LEU A 116 3.73 -11.01 -8.68
C LEU A 116 2.98 -12.02 -9.55
N THR A 117 3.16 -11.98 -10.86
CA THR A 117 2.54 -12.94 -11.80
C THR A 117 2.90 -14.38 -11.43
N GLY A 118 4.18 -14.66 -11.17
CA GLY A 118 4.62 -16.01 -10.79
C GLY A 118 3.96 -16.53 -9.52
N LEU A 119 3.71 -15.67 -8.52
CA LEU A 119 2.97 -16.06 -7.31
C LEU A 119 1.51 -16.38 -7.58
N VAL A 120 0.88 -15.61 -8.46
CA VAL A 120 -0.52 -15.83 -8.82
C VAL A 120 -0.64 -17.12 -9.60
N GLU A 121 0.21 -17.35 -10.61
CA GLU A 121 0.24 -18.59 -11.38
C GLU A 121 0.45 -19.80 -10.47
N ALA A 122 1.38 -19.70 -9.51
CA ALA A 122 1.57 -20.74 -8.50
C ALA A 122 0.29 -20.98 -7.68
N ARG A 123 -0.41 -19.92 -7.26
CA ARG A 123 -1.67 -20.04 -6.51
C ARG A 123 -2.81 -20.64 -7.34
N VAL A 124 -2.92 -20.27 -8.61
CA VAL A 124 -3.89 -20.85 -9.56
C VAL A 124 -3.62 -22.35 -9.73
N ALA A 125 -2.36 -22.74 -9.86
CA ALA A 125 -1.96 -24.15 -9.97
C ALA A 125 -2.29 -24.94 -8.69
N GLU A 126 -2.02 -24.38 -7.50
CA GLU A 126 -2.40 -24.99 -6.22
C GLU A 126 -3.91 -25.28 -6.17
N ILE A 127 -4.76 -24.30 -6.49
CA ILE A 127 -6.23 -24.45 -6.46
C ILE A 127 -6.70 -25.48 -7.47
N SER A 128 -6.13 -25.46 -8.68
CA SER A 128 -6.46 -26.44 -9.73
C SER A 128 -6.10 -27.87 -9.30
N ASN A 129 -5.09 -28.02 -8.44
CA ASN A 129 -4.70 -29.29 -7.83
C ASN A 129 -5.46 -29.63 -6.54
N GLY A 130 -6.55 -28.92 -6.24
CA GLY A 130 -7.43 -29.21 -5.11
C GLY A 130 -7.01 -28.56 -3.77
N ALA A 131 -6.10 -27.59 -3.79
CA ALA A 131 -5.78 -26.84 -2.57
C ALA A 131 -6.99 -26.07 -2.06
N GLU A 132 -7.11 -25.98 -0.73
CA GLU A 132 -8.16 -25.19 -0.10
C GLU A 132 -8.05 -23.70 -0.43
N LYS A 133 -9.20 -23.02 -0.47
CA LYS A 133 -9.28 -21.57 -0.64
C LYS A 133 -8.75 -20.87 0.62
N ARG A 134 -7.73 -20.03 0.44
CA ARG A 134 -7.14 -19.12 1.43
C ARG A 134 -7.96 -17.83 1.59
N LYS A 135 -9.00 -17.61 0.77
CA LYS A 135 -9.90 -16.43 0.80
C LYS A 135 -9.14 -15.12 0.54
N THR A 136 -8.26 -15.15 -0.45
CA THR A 136 -7.46 -14.01 -0.90
C THR A 136 -8.13 -13.28 -2.07
N ILE A 137 -7.58 -12.16 -2.49
CA ILE A 137 -8.06 -11.44 -3.68
C ILE A 137 -7.90 -12.30 -4.94
N VAL A 138 -6.81 -13.07 -5.06
CA VAL A 138 -6.62 -14.01 -6.18
C VAL A 138 -7.64 -15.15 -6.15
N ASP A 139 -7.93 -15.72 -4.99
CA ASP A 139 -8.97 -16.76 -4.86
C ASP A 139 -10.34 -16.22 -5.27
N ALA A 140 -10.64 -14.96 -4.94
CA ALA A 140 -11.86 -14.29 -5.37
C ALA A 140 -11.87 -14.05 -6.89
N ALA A 141 -10.77 -13.58 -7.48
CA ALA A 141 -10.64 -13.38 -8.92
C ALA A 141 -10.85 -14.69 -9.70
N ILE A 142 -10.23 -15.79 -9.26
CA ILE A 142 -10.45 -17.13 -9.84
C ILE A 142 -11.94 -17.52 -9.76
N GLY A 143 -12.58 -17.26 -8.62
CA GLY A 143 -14.01 -17.49 -8.46
C GLY A 143 -14.86 -16.73 -9.49
N LEU A 144 -14.52 -15.47 -9.77
CA LEU A 144 -15.19 -14.65 -10.78
C LEU A 144 -14.92 -15.12 -12.22
N VAL A 145 -13.72 -15.59 -12.52
CA VAL A 145 -13.38 -16.21 -13.82
C VAL A 145 -14.23 -17.47 -14.04
N LEU A 146 -14.33 -18.34 -13.03
CA LEU A 146 -15.15 -19.56 -13.11
C LEU A 146 -16.65 -19.25 -13.30
N GLN A 147 -17.10 -18.08 -12.85
CA GLN A 147 -18.46 -17.59 -13.06
C GLN A 147 -18.66 -16.89 -14.41
N GLY A 148 -17.60 -16.72 -15.21
CA GLY A 148 -17.63 -15.97 -16.46
C GLY A 148 -17.78 -14.46 -16.31
N VAL A 149 -17.50 -13.92 -15.11
CA VAL A 149 -17.56 -12.48 -14.81
C VAL A 149 -16.27 -11.78 -15.24
N LEU A 150 -15.12 -12.43 -15.02
CA LEU A 150 -13.82 -11.98 -15.50
C LEU A 150 -13.38 -12.85 -16.68
N GLU A 151 -12.76 -12.24 -17.68
CA GLU A 151 -12.22 -12.96 -18.84
C GLU A 151 -11.00 -13.80 -18.45
N ASP A 152 -10.12 -13.25 -17.63
CA ASP A 152 -8.94 -13.94 -17.12
C ASP A 152 -8.59 -13.55 -15.67
N VAL A 153 -7.71 -14.35 -15.06
CA VAL A 153 -7.21 -14.06 -13.70
C VAL A 153 -6.25 -12.87 -13.73
N ASN A 154 -5.59 -12.58 -14.87
CA ASN A 154 -4.63 -11.50 -15.00
C ASN A 154 -5.25 -10.13 -14.74
N GLU A 155 -6.50 -9.89 -15.13
CA GLU A 155 -7.23 -8.66 -14.81
C GLU A 155 -7.36 -8.47 -13.28
N GLY A 156 -7.68 -9.55 -12.56
CA GLY A 156 -7.68 -9.56 -11.09
C GLY A 156 -6.29 -9.29 -10.48
N VAL A 157 -5.23 -9.79 -11.12
CA VAL A 157 -3.83 -9.62 -10.70
C VAL A 157 -3.31 -8.21 -10.95
N GLN A 158 -3.61 -7.64 -12.10
CA GLN A 158 -3.24 -6.26 -12.44
C GLN A 158 -3.89 -5.28 -11.46
N ASN A 159 -5.15 -5.54 -11.07
CA ASN A 159 -5.78 -4.81 -9.97
C ASN A 159 -5.07 -5.06 -8.63
N GLY A 160 -4.54 -6.26 -8.41
CA GLY A 160 -3.71 -6.60 -7.26
C GLY A 160 -2.42 -5.76 -7.15
N TRP A 161 -1.76 -5.47 -8.28
CA TRP A 161 -0.61 -4.57 -8.32
C TRP A 161 -0.94 -3.15 -7.84
N ALA A 162 -2.12 -2.64 -8.23
CA ALA A 162 -2.61 -1.35 -7.75
C ALA A 162 -2.88 -1.37 -6.24
N ILE A 163 -3.43 -2.47 -5.72
CA ILE A 163 -3.68 -2.66 -4.28
C ILE A 163 -2.36 -2.69 -3.50
N LEU A 164 -1.37 -3.45 -3.99
CA LEU A 164 -0.04 -3.55 -3.37
C LEU A 164 0.62 -2.18 -3.23
N ASN A 165 0.67 -1.41 -4.32
CA ASN A 165 1.31 -0.10 -4.31
C ASN A 165 0.51 0.95 -3.54
N GLY A 166 -0.82 0.86 -3.59
CA GLY A 166 -1.70 1.66 -2.74
C GLY A 166 -1.38 1.43 -1.26
N ALA A 167 -1.38 0.18 -0.80
CA ALA A 167 -1.11 -0.15 0.59
C ALA A 167 0.32 0.21 1.01
N HIS A 168 1.33 -0.18 0.23
CA HIS A 168 2.73 0.01 0.57
C HIS A 168 3.06 1.49 0.83
N LEU A 169 2.81 2.36 -0.14
CA LEU A 169 3.24 3.76 -0.04
C LEU A 169 2.22 4.63 0.70
N SER A 170 0.93 4.51 0.40
CA SER A 170 -0.05 5.46 0.96
C SER A 170 -0.38 5.13 2.41
N CYS A 171 -0.78 3.88 2.71
CA CYS A 171 -1.09 3.47 4.07
C CYS A 171 0.17 3.47 4.95
N GLY A 172 1.31 2.96 4.44
CA GLY A 172 2.56 2.94 5.19
C GLY A 172 3.08 4.34 5.56
N ASN A 173 3.01 5.32 4.64
CA ASN A 173 3.36 6.71 4.97
C ASN A 173 2.35 7.37 5.92
N ALA A 174 1.04 7.10 5.77
CA ALA A 174 0.03 7.60 6.70
C ALA A 174 0.25 7.07 8.13
N LEU A 175 0.56 5.79 8.29
CA LEU A 175 0.90 5.18 9.58
C LEU A 175 2.20 5.75 10.16
N THR A 176 3.22 5.95 9.32
CA THR A 176 4.47 6.60 9.74
C THR A 176 4.21 8.02 10.26
N ALA A 177 3.40 8.80 9.54
CA ALA A 177 3.02 10.15 9.94
C ALA A 177 2.21 10.16 11.24
N ALA A 178 1.24 9.23 11.39
CA ALA A 178 0.46 9.09 12.61
C ALA A 178 1.38 8.84 13.82
N LEU A 179 2.29 7.88 13.70
CA LEU A 179 3.24 7.56 14.76
C LEU A 179 4.15 8.76 15.07
N TYR A 180 4.65 9.46 14.05
CA TYR A 180 5.43 10.68 14.24
C TYR A 180 4.65 11.73 15.03
N TYR A 181 3.41 12.04 14.65
CA TYR A 181 2.60 13.05 15.33
C TYR A 181 2.25 12.64 16.76
N LEU A 182 1.94 11.37 17.01
CA LEU A 182 1.68 10.86 18.36
C LEU A 182 2.92 10.99 19.26
N LEU A 183 4.10 10.59 18.77
CA LEU A 183 5.35 10.71 19.53
C LEU A 183 5.73 12.18 19.81
N ARG A 184 5.33 13.10 18.94
CA ARG A 184 5.54 14.55 19.13
C ARG A 184 4.49 15.20 20.03
N ASN A 185 3.39 14.52 20.32
CA ASN A 185 2.29 15.01 21.15
C ASN A 185 1.95 13.98 22.25
N PRO A 186 2.76 13.89 23.33
CA PRO A 186 2.59 12.87 24.37
C PRO A 186 1.18 12.81 24.97
N LYS A 187 0.53 13.98 25.15
CA LYS A 187 -0.87 14.04 25.63
C LYS A 187 -1.85 13.33 24.71
N SER A 188 -1.65 13.44 23.39
CA SER A 188 -2.49 12.77 22.42
C SER A 188 -2.22 11.27 22.39
N LEU A 189 -0.96 10.86 22.56
CA LEU A 189 -0.58 9.46 22.69
C LEU A 189 -1.16 8.82 23.96
N GLU A 190 -1.06 9.50 25.11
CA GLU A 190 -1.64 9.06 26.38
C GLU A 190 -3.16 8.89 26.25
N LYS A 191 -3.86 9.88 25.70
CA LYS A 191 -5.31 9.80 25.48
C LYS A 191 -5.72 8.66 24.55
N LEU A 192 -4.96 8.42 23.47
CA LEU A 192 -5.21 7.28 22.57
C LEU A 192 -4.98 5.95 23.28
N HIS A 193 -3.94 5.88 24.10
CA HIS A 193 -3.64 4.68 24.88
C HIS A 193 -4.72 4.40 25.93
N GLU A 194 -5.27 5.43 26.57
CA GLU A 194 -6.42 5.31 27.50
C GLU A 194 -7.66 4.77 26.79
N GLU A 195 -8.05 5.33 25.64
CA GLU A 195 -9.18 4.83 24.85
C GLU A 195 -8.98 3.35 24.46
N ILE A 196 -7.82 3.00 23.91
CA ILE A 196 -7.51 1.61 23.53
C ILE A 196 -7.57 0.70 24.77
N LYS A 197 -7.01 1.13 25.90
CA LYS A 197 -7.00 0.32 27.11
C LYS A 197 -8.41 0.09 27.65
N ASP A 198 -9.24 1.12 27.69
CA ASP A 198 -10.56 1.04 28.31
C ASP A 198 -11.59 0.37 27.40
N GLU A 199 -11.63 0.75 26.11
CA GLU A 199 -12.66 0.32 25.18
C GLU A 199 -12.30 -0.99 24.46
N LEU A 200 -11.04 -1.15 24.05
CA LEU A 200 -10.60 -2.34 23.34
C LEU A 200 -10.13 -3.45 24.28
N PHE A 201 -9.32 -3.10 25.29
CA PHE A 201 -8.70 -4.05 26.20
C PHE A 201 -9.46 -4.25 27.52
N GLU A 202 -10.55 -3.52 27.75
CA GLU A 202 -11.38 -3.63 28.95
C GLU A 202 -10.55 -3.47 30.26
N GLY A 203 -9.57 -2.56 30.23
CA GLY A 203 -8.66 -2.26 31.34
C GLY A 203 -7.52 -3.27 31.55
N LYS A 204 -7.41 -4.32 30.73
CA LYS A 204 -6.41 -5.39 30.88
C LYS A 204 -5.14 -5.11 30.09
N ASP A 205 -4.03 -5.67 30.56
CA ASP A 205 -2.81 -5.75 29.77
C ASP A 205 -2.92 -6.95 28.81
N ILE A 206 -2.79 -6.69 27.52
CA ILE A 206 -3.04 -7.66 26.44
C ILE A 206 -1.72 -8.05 25.78
N SER A 207 -1.50 -9.35 25.59
CA SER A 207 -0.34 -9.87 24.84
C SER A 207 -0.55 -9.72 23.33
N LEU A 208 0.54 -9.80 22.55
CA LEU A 208 0.41 -9.76 21.07
C LEU A 208 -0.47 -10.89 20.53
N ASP A 209 -0.48 -12.05 21.18
CA ASP A 209 -1.29 -13.21 20.78
C ASP A 209 -2.78 -12.95 20.94
N GLU A 210 -3.15 -12.15 21.94
CA GLU A 210 -4.54 -11.83 22.25
C GLU A 210 -5.08 -10.68 21.38
N ILE A 211 -4.22 -9.79 20.86
CA ILE A 211 -4.63 -8.66 20.00
C ILE A 211 -5.44 -9.14 18.79
N GLU A 212 -5.05 -10.24 18.15
CA GLU A 212 -5.74 -10.74 16.96
C GLU A 212 -7.18 -11.16 17.24
N ALA A 213 -7.45 -11.72 18.42
CA ALA A 213 -8.79 -12.11 18.84
C ALA A 213 -9.65 -10.93 19.27
N ILE A 214 -9.02 -9.85 19.77
CA ILE A 214 -9.70 -8.70 20.38
C ILE A 214 -9.96 -7.58 19.37
N ALA A 215 -9.01 -7.31 18.48
CA ALA A 215 -9.07 -6.21 17.52
C ALA A 215 -9.97 -6.52 16.32
N THR A 216 -11.23 -6.90 16.54
CA THR A 216 -12.17 -7.16 15.44
C THR A 216 -12.54 -5.86 14.71
N HIS A 217 -13.04 -5.97 13.47
CA HIS A 217 -13.49 -4.81 12.71
C HIS A 217 -14.52 -3.96 13.48
N GLU A 218 -15.47 -4.61 14.16
CA GLU A 218 -16.51 -3.95 14.96
C GLU A 218 -15.88 -3.19 16.15
N LYS A 219 -15.00 -3.83 16.92
CA LYS A 219 -14.36 -3.18 18.08
C LYS A 219 -13.46 -2.01 17.67
N LEU A 220 -12.79 -2.09 16.53
CA LEU A 220 -11.95 -1.00 16.03
C LEU A 220 -12.75 0.17 15.45
N HIS A 221 -13.93 -0.10 14.91
CA HIS A 221 -14.82 0.93 14.38
C HIS A 221 -15.30 1.89 15.47
N ASP A 222 -15.47 1.39 16.69
CA ASP A 222 -16.04 2.15 17.80
C ASP A 222 -15.03 3.05 18.54
N LEU A 223 -13.75 3.01 18.17
CA LEU A 223 -12.69 3.85 18.76
C LEU A 223 -12.70 5.27 18.12
N ASP A 224 -13.46 6.17 18.75
CA ASP A 224 -13.71 7.53 18.25
C ASP A 224 -12.45 8.40 18.18
N TYR A 225 -11.63 8.39 19.22
CA TYR A 225 -10.41 9.17 19.31
C TYR A 225 -9.32 8.63 18.38
N MET A 226 -9.20 7.31 18.23
CA MET A 226 -8.38 6.71 17.18
C MET A 226 -8.82 7.20 15.79
N SER A 227 -10.12 7.25 15.53
CA SER A 227 -10.67 7.82 14.29
C SER A 227 -10.29 9.29 14.09
N TYR A 228 -10.30 10.10 15.17
CA TYR A 228 -9.82 11.49 15.10
C TYR A 228 -8.32 11.60 14.84
N VAL A 229 -7.50 10.75 15.46
CA VAL A 229 -6.05 10.70 15.21
C VAL A 229 -5.76 10.38 13.74
N ILE A 230 -6.47 9.41 13.16
CA ILE A 230 -6.34 9.05 11.73
C ILE A 230 -6.75 10.24 10.85
N LYS A 231 -7.92 10.83 11.10
CA LYS A 231 -8.41 11.99 10.32
C LYS A 231 -7.46 13.18 10.40
N GLU A 232 -6.95 13.50 11.59
CA GLU A 232 -6.02 14.62 11.78
C GLU A 232 -4.65 14.34 11.15
N THR A 233 -4.17 13.10 11.21
CA THR A 233 -2.96 12.69 10.48
C THR A 233 -3.14 12.90 8.98
N LEU A 234 -4.25 12.45 8.40
CA LEU A 234 -4.53 12.60 6.97
C LEU A 234 -4.77 14.07 6.57
N ARG A 235 -5.28 14.90 7.49
CA ARG A 235 -5.40 16.35 7.28
C ARG A 235 -4.03 17.04 7.22
N LEU A 236 -3.10 16.64 8.09
CA LEU A 236 -1.77 17.24 8.19
C LEU A 236 -0.75 16.68 7.19
N SER A 237 -0.83 15.39 6.90
CA SER A 237 0.10 14.61 6.08
C SER A 237 -0.66 13.61 5.23
N SER A 238 -1.49 14.10 4.30
CA SER A 238 -2.13 13.23 3.32
C SER A 238 -1.04 12.56 2.46
N PRO A 239 -1.05 11.23 2.30
CA PRO A 239 -0.16 10.57 1.35
C PRO A 239 -0.50 10.92 -0.11
N LEU A 240 -1.67 11.52 -0.37
CA LEU A 240 -2.15 11.92 -1.69
C LEU A 240 -2.67 13.37 -1.67
N TYR A 241 -1.90 14.27 -2.30
CA TYR A 241 -2.19 15.71 -2.31
C TYR A 241 -3.20 16.16 -3.37
N GLY A 242 -3.53 15.29 -4.32
CA GLY A 242 -4.52 15.58 -5.36
C GLY A 242 -4.51 14.54 -6.47
N LYS A 243 -5.59 14.47 -7.22
CA LYS A 243 -5.71 13.61 -8.42
C LYS A 243 -6.02 14.49 -9.61
N ALA A 244 -5.17 14.44 -10.64
CA ALA A 244 -5.45 15.12 -11.91
C ALA A 244 -6.79 14.63 -12.47
N MET A 245 -7.71 15.57 -12.72
CA MET A 245 -9.02 15.30 -13.29
C MET A 245 -9.13 15.97 -14.65
N LYS A 246 -9.60 15.24 -15.66
CA LYS A 246 -9.89 15.81 -16.97
C LYS A 246 -11.36 16.18 -17.07
N VAL A 247 -11.63 17.45 -17.34
CA VAL A 247 -12.99 17.98 -17.51
C VAL A 247 -13.63 17.36 -18.75
N LYS A 248 -14.79 16.70 -18.59
CA LYS A 248 -15.47 15.96 -19.67
C LYS A 248 -16.34 16.85 -20.57
N GLU A 249 -16.77 17.99 -20.07
CA GLU A 249 -17.65 18.96 -20.74
C GLU A 249 -17.41 20.37 -20.19
N ASP A 250 -17.78 21.41 -20.93
CA ASP A 250 -17.64 22.79 -20.46
C ASP A 250 -18.41 22.99 -19.14
N LEU A 251 -17.71 23.41 -18.10
CA LEU A 251 -18.22 23.52 -16.74
C LEU A 251 -18.23 24.99 -16.30
N LYS A 252 -19.38 25.47 -15.81
CA LYS A 252 -19.45 26.77 -15.13
C LYS A 252 -19.46 26.55 -13.61
N LEU A 253 -18.38 26.95 -12.95
CA LEU A 253 -18.25 26.86 -11.50
C LEU A 253 -19.15 27.89 -10.80
N LYS A 254 -19.56 27.59 -9.56
CA LYS A 254 -20.35 28.53 -8.73
C LYS A 254 -19.65 29.87 -8.50
N SER A 255 -18.32 29.88 -8.54
CA SER A 255 -17.49 31.09 -8.47
C SER A 255 -17.58 31.99 -9.71
N GLY A 256 -18.28 31.56 -10.77
CA GLY A 256 -18.42 32.30 -12.03
C GLY A 256 -17.37 31.95 -13.08
N PHE A 257 -16.33 31.18 -12.72
CA PHE A 257 -15.33 30.70 -13.67
C PHE A 257 -15.89 29.62 -14.60
N SER A 258 -15.57 29.73 -15.89
CA SER A 258 -15.85 28.70 -16.88
C SER A 258 -14.59 27.88 -17.16
N VAL A 259 -14.70 26.57 -17.09
CA VAL A 259 -13.63 25.62 -17.41
C VAL A 259 -14.02 24.85 -18.65
N ARG A 260 -13.14 24.83 -19.66
CA ARG A 260 -13.44 24.16 -20.93
C ARG A 260 -13.27 22.65 -20.83
N LYS A 261 -14.00 21.93 -21.66
CA LYS A 261 -13.80 20.50 -21.93
C LYS A 261 -12.33 20.24 -22.27
N GLY A 262 -11.79 19.20 -21.66
CA GLY A 262 -10.41 18.76 -21.86
C GLY A 262 -9.38 19.45 -20.97
N THR A 263 -9.76 20.51 -20.24
CA THR A 263 -8.88 21.10 -19.21
C THR A 263 -8.57 20.08 -18.11
N ILE A 264 -7.32 20.03 -17.68
CA ILE A 264 -6.88 19.23 -16.53
C ILE A 264 -6.96 20.12 -15.29
N ILE A 265 -7.67 19.66 -14.26
CA ILE A 265 -7.78 20.31 -12.97
C ILE A 265 -7.02 19.46 -11.94
N TYR A 266 -6.25 20.13 -11.10
CA TYR A 266 -5.58 19.53 -9.95
C TYR A 266 -6.27 20.04 -8.68
N PRO A 267 -7.30 19.34 -8.17
CA PRO A 267 -7.85 19.66 -6.87
C PRO A 267 -6.74 19.44 -5.84
N ASN A 268 -6.37 20.51 -5.14
CA ASN A 268 -5.50 20.41 -3.99
C ASN A 268 -6.35 19.95 -2.81
N ASN A 269 -5.99 18.82 -2.21
CA ASN A 269 -6.69 18.28 -1.05
C ASN A 269 -6.23 18.92 0.28
N CYS A 270 -5.32 19.90 0.22
CA CYS A 270 -4.87 20.71 1.35
C CYS A 270 -5.70 21.96 1.59
#